data_AF-A0A920PGJ1-F1
#
_entry.id   AF-A0A920PGJ1-F1
#
_cell.length_a   1.000
_cell.length_b   1.000
_cell.length_c   1.000
_cell.angle_alpha   90.00
_cell.angle_beta   90.00
_cell.angle_gamma   90.00
#
_symmetry.space_group_name_H-M   'P 1'
#
loop_
_entity.id
_entity.type
_entity.pdbx_description
1 polymer ?
#
loop_
_entity_poly.entity_id
_entity_poly.type
_entity_poly.pdbx_seq_one_letter_code
_entity_poly.pdbx_strand_id
1 'polypeptide(L)'
;MFSDSILYLSSIFLLFALMGYLYIKFFDSEDNNKKINPDYLTGLKYLLNEESDKAINLFSNIIEIDDDTIQTHLALGVLFRRQGKIDKAIKLHENIISKPDLEENYYFQTLNELGENYYAAGIYDKAEEIFLKLKEVEAHKISSLEKLIKIYEYLSQWEQALKNLEELSKVDNGNNLINSTSHYYCQLSQDSIDNNNLNKAAAYLRKARENNPKSIRQMYLSS
;
A
#
# COMPACT_ATOMS: atom_id res chain seq x y z
N MET A 1 -64.74 -27.28 -25.17
CA MET A 1 -64.80 -26.37 -24.03
C MET A 1 -63.38 -26.26 -23.49
N PHE A 2 -62.52 -25.53 -24.20
CA PHE A 2 -61.17 -25.24 -23.71
C PHE A 2 -61.35 -24.19 -22.61
N SER A 3 -60.98 -24.57 -21.39
CA SER A 3 -61.34 -23.87 -20.17
C SER A 3 -60.70 -22.50 -20.08
N ASP A 4 -61.43 -21.53 -19.50
CA ASP A 4 -60.95 -20.18 -19.18
C ASP A 4 -59.58 -20.20 -18.46
N SER A 5 -59.29 -21.30 -17.76
CA SER A 5 -58.00 -21.60 -17.13
C SER A 5 -56.79 -21.52 -18.08
N ILE A 6 -56.94 -21.88 -19.36
CA ILE A 6 -55.85 -21.79 -20.36
C ILE A 6 -55.60 -20.32 -20.76
N LEU A 7 -56.66 -19.51 -20.81
CA LEU A 7 -56.55 -18.06 -21.07
C LEU A 7 -55.92 -17.34 -19.88
N TYR A 8 -56.24 -17.74 -18.64
CA TYR A 8 -55.58 -17.22 -17.44
C TYR A 8 -54.10 -17.63 -17.36
N LEU A 9 -53.76 -18.88 -17.69
CA LEU A 9 -52.37 -19.34 -17.62
C LEU A 9 -51.48 -18.64 -18.67
N SER A 10 -52.01 -18.44 -19.88
CA SER A 10 -51.29 -17.73 -20.95
C SER A 10 -51.11 -16.23 -20.65
N SER A 11 -52.10 -15.58 -20.04
CA SER A 11 -51.98 -14.16 -19.65
C SER A 11 -50.97 -13.95 -18.52
N ILE A 12 -50.92 -14.86 -17.55
CA ILE A 12 -49.91 -14.87 -16.48
C ILE A 12 -48.51 -15.07 -17.08
N PHE A 13 -48.35 -16.00 -18.02
CA PHE A 13 -47.07 -16.24 -18.69
C PHE A 13 -46.58 -15.00 -19.45
N LEU A 14 -47.47 -14.31 -20.17
CA LEU A 14 -47.15 -13.06 -20.86
C LEU A 14 -46.78 -11.93 -19.89
N LEU A 15 -47.46 -11.82 -18.74
CA LEU A 15 -47.12 -10.87 -17.69
C LEU A 15 -45.74 -11.13 -17.09
N PHE A 16 -45.40 -12.40 -16.82
CA PHE A 16 -44.06 -12.76 -16.34
C PHE A 16 -42.98 -12.55 -17.40
N ALA A 17 -43.27 -12.83 -18.67
CA ALA A 17 -42.35 -12.54 -19.77
C ALA A 17 -42.13 -11.03 -19.93
N LEU A 18 -43.17 -10.21 -19.78
CA LEU A 18 -43.10 -8.76 -19.87
C LEU A 18 -42.39 -8.15 -18.67
N MET A 19 -42.65 -8.64 -17.46
CA MET A 19 -41.91 -8.28 -16.25
C MET A 19 -40.45 -8.71 -16.33
N GLY A 20 -40.15 -9.91 -16.84
CA GLY A 20 -38.77 -10.37 -17.07
C GLY A 20 -38.05 -9.52 -18.10
N TYR A 21 -38.71 -9.16 -19.20
CA TYR A 21 -38.17 -8.26 -20.21
C TYR A 21 -37.92 -6.85 -19.67
N LEU A 22 -38.85 -6.31 -18.87
CA LEU A 22 -38.68 -5.02 -18.22
C LEU A 22 -37.60 -5.06 -17.14
N TYR A 23 -37.50 -6.15 -16.38
CA TYR A 23 -36.45 -6.37 -15.39
C TYR A 23 -35.07 -6.41 -16.06
N ILE A 24 -34.91 -7.21 -17.13
CA ILE A 24 -33.69 -7.20 -17.93
C ILE A 24 -33.45 -5.79 -18.46
N LYS A 25 -34.41 -5.13 -19.09
CA LYS A 25 -34.21 -3.78 -19.65
C LYS A 25 -33.86 -2.70 -18.60
N PHE A 26 -34.35 -2.82 -17.36
CA PHE A 26 -34.07 -1.87 -16.28
C PHE A 26 -32.81 -2.21 -15.47
N PHE A 27 -32.39 -3.47 -15.38
CA PHE A 27 -31.17 -3.88 -14.68
C PHE A 27 -29.96 -4.00 -15.62
N ASP A 28 -30.15 -4.32 -16.90
CA ASP A 28 -29.12 -4.38 -17.95
C ASP A 28 -28.69 -2.97 -18.42
N SER A 29 -29.31 -1.90 -17.88
CA SER A 29 -28.81 -0.53 -18.03
C SER A 29 -27.70 -0.15 -17.04
N GLU A 30 -27.31 -1.05 -16.12
CA GLU A 30 -26.12 -0.87 -15.27
C GLU A 30 -24.89 -1.64 -15.78
N ASP A 31 -25.00 -2.46 -16.84
CA ASP A 31 -23.85 -3.20 -17.38
C ASP A 31 -23.08 -2.38 -18.43
N ASN A 32 -22.21 -1.51 -17.90
CA ASN A 32 -20.80 -1.38 -18.27
C ASN A 32 -20.39 -1.57 -19.74
N ASN A 33 -21.08 -0.92 -20.67
CA ASN A 33 -20.50 -0.63 -21.99
C ASN A 33 -19.51 0.56 -21.90
N LYS A 34 -18.64 0.57 -20.88
CA LYS A 34 -17.44 1.42 -20.90
C LYS A 34 -16.58 0.89 -22.04
N LYS A 35 -16.70 1.51 -23.22
CA LYS A 35 -15.78 1.26 -24.34
C LYS A 35 -14.36 1.45 -23.81
N ILE A 36 -13.64 0.35 -23.63
CA ILE A 36 -12.24 0.40 -23.24
C ILE A 36 -11.53 1.28 -24.26
N ASN A 37 -10.86 2.33 -23.78
CA ASN A 37 -10.14 3.25 -24.64
C ASN A 37 -9.14 2.45 -25.51
N PRO A 38 -9.18 2.55 -26.85
CA PRO A 38 -8.29 1.80 -27.74
C PRO A 38 -6.79 2.04 -27.44
N ASP A 39 -6.46 3.23 -26.95
CA ASP A 39 -5.11 3.57 -26.55
C ASP A 39 -4.73 2.84 -25.25
N TYR A 40 -5.70 2.56 -24.38
CA TYR A 40 -5.51 1.75 -23.17
C TYR A 40 -5.17 0.30 -23.51
N LEU A 41 -5.90 -0.33 -24.44
CA LEU A 41 -5.59 -1.67 -24.95
C LEU A 41 -4.21 -1.71 -25.62
N THR A 42 -3.84 -0.64 -26.32
CA THR A 42 -2.53 -0.50 -26.93
C THR A 42 -1.43 -0.39 -25.89
N GLY A 43 -1.66 0.35 -24.79
CA GLY A 43 -0.77 0.40 -23.64
C GLY A 43 -0.54 -0.98 -23.01
N LEU A 44 -1.62 -1.75 -22.80
CA LEU A 44 -1.53 -3.13 -22.30
C LEU A 44 -0.77 -4.04 -23.26
N LYS A 45 -0.97 -3.91 -24.57
CA LYS A 45 -0.21 -4.66 -25.58
C LYS A 45 1.27 -4.35 -25.52
N TYR A 46 1.65 -3.08 -25.33
CA TYR A 46 3.06 -2.73 -25.12
C TYR A 46 3.64 -3.39 -23.88
N LEU A 47 2.88 -3.51 -22.78
CA LEU A 47 3.34 -4.24 -21.60
C LEU A 47 3.57 -5.73 -21.88
N LEU A 48 2.64 -6.37 -22.59
CA LEU A 48 2.74 -7.79 -22.98
C LEU A 48 3.95 -8.06 -23.87
N ASN A 49 4.33 -7.08 -24.69
CA ASN A 49 5.49 -7.15 -25.58
C ASN A 49 6.78 -6.64 -24.94
N GLU A 50 6.80 -6.37 -23.62
CA GLU A 50 7.92 -5.79 -22.88
C GLU A 50 8.34 -4.36 -23.30
N GLU A 51 7.57 -3.70 -24.15
CA GLU A 51 7.77 -2.32 -24.64
C GLU A 51 7.29 -1.28 -23.60
N SER A 52 7.77 -1.40 -22.37
CA SER A 52 7.16 -0.66 -21.26
C SER A 52 7.33 0.85 -21.35
N ASP A 53 8.33 1.35 -22.07
CA ASP A 53 8.54 2.80 -22.21
C ASP A 53 7.46 3.42 -23.10
N LYS A 54 7.04 2.70 -24.15
CA LYS A 54 5.89 3.08 -24.97
C LYS A 54 4.59 2.96 -24.19
N ALA A 55 4.45 1.91 -23.38
CA ALA A 55 3.32 1.75 -22.48
C ALA A 55 3.21 2.94 -21.51
N ILE A 56 4.29 3.33 -20.84
CA ILE A 56 4.31 4.44 -19.89
C ILE A 56 3.98 5.76 -20.57
N ASN A 57 4.57 6.05 -21.74
CA ASN A 57 4.23 7.27 -22.48
C ASN A 57 2.76 7.31 -22.89
N LEU A 58 2.23 6.17 -23.33
CA LEU A 58 0.84 6.06 -23.74
C LEU A 58 -0.10 6.23 -22.53
N PHE A 59 0.15 5.50 -21.44
CA PHE A 59 -0.61 5.65 -20.19
C PHE A 59 -0.51 7.03 -19.58
N SER A 60 0.64 7.70 -19.68
CA SER A 60 0.82 9.09 -19.23
C SER A 60 -0.18 10.06 -19.88
N ASN A 61 -0.61 9.74 -21.10
CA ASN A 61 -1.59 10.52 -21.87
C ASN A 61 -3.04 10.06 -21.67
N ILE A 62 -3.27 8.85 -21.12
CA ILE A 62 -4.60 8.21 -20.96
C ILE A 62 -5.03 8.15 -19.50
N ILE A 63 -4.43 8.93 -18.60
CA ILE A 63 -5.00 9.10 -17.26
C ILE A 63 -6.23 10.00 -17.41
N GLU A 64 -7.32 9.40 -17.88
CA GLU A 64 -8.67 9.90 -17.68
C GLU A 64 -8.90 9.91 -16.17
N ILE A 65 -9.46 11.01 -15.67
CA ILE A 65 -9.82 11.18 -14.25
C ILE A 65 -11.13 10.42 -14.02
N ASP A 66 -11.10 9.13 -14.29
CA ASP A 66 -12.15 8.20 -13.91
C ASP A 66 -11.56 7.17 -12.95
N ASP A 67 -12.37 6.81 -11.95
CA ASP A 67 -11.99 5.95 -10.84
C ASP A 67 -11.40 4.60 -11.29
N ASP A 68 -12.00 3.98 -12.31
CA ASP A 68 -11.58 2.66 -12.79
C ASP A 68 -10.20 2.76 -13.47
N THR A 69 -9.98 3.83 -14.24
CA THR A 69 -8.72 4.08 -14.90
C THR A 69 -7.60 4.33 -13.89
N ILE A 70 -7.82 5.14 -12.85
CA ILE A 70 -6.80 5.41 -11.82
C ILE A 70 -6.42 4.12 -11.07
N GLN A 71 -7.41 3.33 -10.64
CA GLN A 71 -7.16 2.06 -9.95
C GLN A 71 -6.34 1.10 -10.83
N THR A 72 -6.62 1.07 -12.13
CA THR A 72 -5.86 0.19 -13.02
C THR A 72 -4.42 0.67 -13.22
N HIS A 73 -4.19 1.99 -13.28
CA HIS A 73 -2.83 2.55 -13.32
C HIS A 73 -2.07 2.29 -12.01
N LEU A 74 -2.74 2.33 -10.86
CA LEU A 74 -2.15 1.94 -9.57
C LEU A 74 -1.70 0.49 -9.58
N ALA A 75 -2.58 -0.43 -9.99
CA ALA A 75 -2.29 -1.86 -10.10
C ALA A 75 -1.13 -2.14 -11.06
N LEU A 76 -1.05 -1.40 -12.16
CA LEU A 76 0.07 -1.50 -13.10
C LEU A 76 1.41 -1.12 -12.46
N GLY A 77 1.45 -0.05 -11.65
CA GLY A 77 2.67 0.32 -10.93
C GLY A 77 3.13 -0.78 -9.96
N VAL A 78 2.20 -1.40 -9.24
CA VAL A 78 2.49 -2.57 -8.39
C VAL A 78 3.06 -3.73 -9.20
N LEU A 79 2.49 -4.01 -10.37
CA LEU A 79 3.00 -5.05 -11.28
C LEU A 79 4.44 -4.76 -11.73
N PHE A 80 4.75 -3.52 -12.10
CA PHE A 80 6.11 -3.12 -12.45
C PHE A 80 7.09 -3.32 -11.29
N ARG A 81 6.73 -2.92 -10.07
CA ARG A 81 7.54 -3.18 -8.87
C ARG A 81 7.80 -4.68 -8.69
N ARG A 82 6.78 -5.52 -8.80
CA ARG A 82 6.90 -6.99 -8.68
C ARG A 82 7.79 -7.63 -9.74
N GLN A 83 7.87 -7.04 -10.93
CA GLN A 83 8.78 -7.47 -12.00
C GLN A 83 10.21 -6.95 -11.84
N GLY A 84 10.50 -6.18 -10.78
CA GLY A 84 11.80 -5.52 -10.59
C GLY A 84 11.99 -4.27 -11.47
N LYS A 85 10.96 -3.85 -12.22
CA LYS A 85 10.98 -2.63 -13.05
C LYS A 85 10.62 -1.41 -12.19
N ILE A 86 11.38 -1.18 -11.13
CA ILE A 86 11.02 -0.22 -10.07
C ILE A 86 10.99 1.23 -10.59
N ASP A 87 11.94 1.63 -11.45
CA ASP A 87 11.96 2.97 -12.06
C ASP A 87 10.67 3.30 -12.84
N LYS A 88 10.07 2.28 -13.44
CA LYS A 88 8.83 2.39 -14.21
C LYS A 88 7.63 2.58 -13.29
N ALA A 89 7.61 1.86 -12.17
CA ALA A 89 6.60 2.02 -11.13
C ALA A 89 6.64 3.44 -10.53
N ILE A 90 7.84 3.95 -10.21
CA ILE A 90 8.06 5.30 -9.69
C ILE A 90 7.48 6.35 -10.65
N LYS A 91 7.92 6.34 -11.92
CA LYS A 91 7.46 7.31 -12.92
C LYS A 91 5.94 7.29 -13.11
N LEU A 92 5.34 6.09 -13.08
CA LEU A 92 3.90 5.95 -13.24
C LEU A 92 3.14 6.56 -12.06
N HIS A 93 3.52 6.25 -10.82
CA HIS A 93 2.86 6.79 -9.63
C HIS A 93 3.14 8.30 -9.42
N GLU A 94 4.32 8.79 -9.80
CA GLU A 94 4.60 10.24 -9.85
C GLU A 94 3.69 10.98 -10.84
N ASN A 95 3.42 10.38 -12.01
CA ASN A 95 2.50 10.96 -12.98
C ASN A 95 1.07 11.04 -12.41
N ILE A 96 0.59 9.98 -11.76
CA ILE A 96 -0.75 9.98 -11.13
C ILE A 96 -0.84 11.09 -10.07
N ILE A 97 0.15 11.21 -9.17
CA ILE A 97 0.18 12.27 -8.12
C ILE A 97 0.21 13.68 -8.70
N SER A 98 0.80 13.87 -9.89
CA SER A 98 0.90 15.19 -10.52
C SER A 98 -0.43 15.74 -11.07
N LYS A 99 -1.51 14.95 -11.04
CA LYS A 99 -2.82 15.36 -11.58
C LYS A 99 -3.52 16.34 -10.62
N PRO A 100 -3.98 17.50 -11.12
CA PRO A 100 -4.51 18.57 -10.28
C PRO A 100 -5.84 18.23 -9.58
N ASP A 101 -6.67 17.37 -10.19
CA ASP A 101 -7.99 16.99 -9.66
C ASP A 101 -8.01 15.56 -9.11
N LEU A 102 -6.87 15.06 -8.63
CA LEU A 102 -6.81 13.72 -8.02
C LEU A 102 -7.53 13.73 -6.67
N GLU A 103 -8.54 12.87 -6.52
CA GLU A 103 -9.24 12.74 -5.24
C GLU A 103 -8.27 12.34 -4.12
N GLU A 104 -8.56 12.83 -2.91
CA GLU A 104 -7.68 12.66 -1.75
C GLU A 104 -7.39 11.18 -1.43
N ASN A 105 -8.38 10.30 -1.57
CA ASN A 105 -8.21 8.86 -1.37
C ASN A 105 -7.18 8.27 -2.35
N TYR A 106 -7.29 8.62 -3.64
CA TYR A 106 -6.33 8.17 -4.65
C TYR A 106 -4.97 8.84 -4.45
N TYR A 107 -4.91 10.08 -3.98
CA TYR A 107 -3.66 10.74 -3.65
C TYR A 107 -2.89 9.95 -2.59
N PHE A 108 -3.51 9.62 -1.45
CA PHE A 108 -2.83 8.87 -0.39
C PHE A 108 -2.53 7.43 -0.78
N GLN A 109 -3.41 6.77 -1.53
CA GLN A 109 -3.14 5.43 -2.06
C GLN A 109 -1.94 5.43 -3.01
N THR A 110 -1.88 6.39 -3.94
CA THR A 110 -0.76 6.55 -4.87
C THR A 110 0.52 6.89 -4.13
N LEU A 111 0.44 7.75 -3.13
CA LEU A 111 1.58 8.14 -2.30
C LEU A 111 2.12 6.93 -1.53
N ASN A 112 1.26 6.07 -0.99
CA ASN A 112 1.66 4.82 -0.36
C ASN A 112 2.39 3.90 -1.34
N GLU A 113 1.86 3.70 -2.56
CA GLU A 113 2.52 2.88 -3.56
C GLU A 113 3.86 3.46 -4.04
N LEU A 114 3.97 4.79 -4.13
CA LEU A 114 5.22 5.47 -4.43
C LEU A 114 6.25 5.27 -3.31
N GLY A 115 5.84 5.35 -2.04
CA GLY A 115 6.69 5.04 -0.89
C GLY A 115 7.20 3.60 -0.90
N GLU A 116 6.34 2.65 -1.24
CA GLU A 116 6.71 1.24 -1.43
C GLU A 116 7.72 1.05 -2.57
N ASN A 117 7.56 1.80 -3.68
CA ASN A 117 8.52 1.75 -4.79
C ASN A 117 9.90 2.30 -4.37
N TYR A 118 9.94 3.45 -3.70
CA TYR A 118 11.20 4.03 -3.21
C TYR A 118 11.89 3.12 -2.20
N TYR A 119 11.13 2.52 -1.28
CA TYR A 119 11.64 1.53 -0.35
C TYR A 119 12.22 0.31 -1.07
N ALA A 120 11.51 -0.23 -2.08
CA ALA A 120 11.99 -1.35 -2.87
C ALA A 120 13.25 -1.02 -3.69
N ALA A 121 13.41 0.24 -4.11
CA ALA A 121 14.60 0.73 -4.79
C ALA A 121 15.80 0.98 -3.84
N GLY A 122 15.61 0.89 -2.52
CA GLY A 122 16.62 1.27 -1.53
C GLY A 122 16.82 2.79 -1.37
N ILE A 123 15.91 3.59 -1.94
CA ILE A 123 15.93 5.06 -1.86
C ILE A 123 15.18 5.46 -0.58
N TYR A 124 15.81 5.18 0.56
CA TYR A 124 15.17 5.24 1.86
C TYR A 124 14.83 6.65 2.34
N ASP A 125 15.58 7.66 1.92
CA ASP A 125 15.34 9.08 2.21
C ASP A 125 13.97 9.54 1.67
N LYS A 126 13.68 9.25 0.40
CA LYS A 126 12.38 9.58 -0.20
C LYS A 126 11.25 8.73 0.34
N ALA A 127 11.52 7.45 0.61
CA ALA A 127 10.53 6.57 1.22
C ALA A 127 10.15 7.07 2.62
N GLU A 128 11.13 7.49 3.43
CA GLU A 128 10.93 8.05 4.76
C GLU A 128 10.04 9.30 4.70
N GLU A 129 10.34 10.26 3.82
CA GLU A 129 9.54 11.48 3.65
C GLU A 129 8.05 11.15 3.39
N ILE A 130 7.81 10.18 2.51
CA ILE A 130 6.47 9.72 2.17
C ILE A 130 5.78 9.07 3.37
N PHE A 131 6.42 8.13 4.05
CA PHE A 131 5.80 7.44 5.18
C PHE A 131 5.62 8.35 6.39
N LEU A 132 6.48 9.36 6.57
CA LEU A 132 6.28 10.41 7.57
C LEU A 132 5.05 11.27 7.29
N LYS A 133 4.69 11.47 6.02
CA LYS A 133 3.44 12.14 5.66
C LYS A 133 2.23 11.21 5.85
N LEU A 134 2.35 9.96 5.40
CA LEU A 134 1.26 8.98 5.45
C LEU A 134 0.91 8.53 6.87
N LYS A 135 1.85 8.56 7.82
CA LYS A 135 1.54 8.18 9.20
C LYS A 135 0.52 9.12 9.89
N GLU A 136 0.37 10.34 9.38
CA GLU A 136 -0.62 11.31 9.86
C GLU A 136 -2.03 11.02 9.31
N VAL A 137 -2.15 10.09 8.35
CA VAL A 137 -3.42 9.63 7.78
C VAL A 137 -3.82 8.33 8.45
N GLU A 138 -4.97 8.32 9.13
CA GLU A 138 -5.39 7.18 9.97
C GLU A 138 -5.40 5.84 9.21
N ALA A 139 -5.89 5.83 7.97
CA ALA A 139 -5.93 4.65 7.11
C ALA A 139 -4.55 4.06 6.78
N HIS A 140 -3.49 4.88 6.82
CA HIS A 140 -2.12 4.49 6.49
C HIS A 140 -1.18 4.49 7.70
N LYS A 141 -1.68 4.82 8.90
CA LYS A 141 -0.84 5.04 10.09
C LYS A 141 -0.01 3.83 10.47
N ILE A 142 -0.66 2.68 10.63
CA ILE A 142 -0.02 1.43 11.05
C ILE A 142 1.03 0.99 10.01
N SER A 143 0.65 0.89 8.73
CA SER A 143 1.56 0.46 7.67
C SER A 143 2.75 1.41 7.50
N SER A 144 2.55 2.72 7.65
CA SER A 144 3.61 3.71 7.57
C SER A 144 4.59 3.60 8.74
N LEU A 145 4.10 3.41 9.96
CA LEU A 145 4.94 3.18 11.14
C LEU A 145 5.77 1.91 10.98
N GLU A 146 5.19 0.81 10.51
CA GLU A 146 5.93 -0.43 10.22
C GLU A 146 7.03 -0.23 9.17
N LYS A 147 6.77 0.56 8.13
CA LYS A 147 7.76 0.88 7.09
C LYS A 147 8.87 1.76 7.61
N LEU A 148 8.55 2.79 8.38
CA LEU A 148 9.53 3.67 9.02
C LEU A 148 10.43 2.88 9.97
N ILE A 149 9.88 1.99 10.80
CA ILE A 149 10.69 1.12 11.68
C ILE A 149 11.70 0.32 10.85
N LYS A 150 11.26 -0.34 9.77
CA LYS A 150 12.17 -1.10 8.90
C LYS A 150 13.24 -0.22 8.27
N ILE A 151 12.89 0.96 7.77
CA ILE A 151 13.85 1.92 7.21
C ILE A 151 14.91 2.28 8.27
N TYR A 152 14.48 2.62 9.48
CA TYR A 152 15.40 2.95 10.57
C TYR A 152 16.25 1.76 11.02
N GLU A 153 15.73 0.53 10.98
CA GLU A 153 16.53 -0.67 11.20
C GLU A 153 17.64 -0.82 10.14
N TYR A 154 17.32 -0.66 8.85
CA TYR A 154 18.32 -0.72 7.76
C TYR A 154 19.39 0.35 7.90
N LEU A 155 18.99 1.55 8.32
CA LEU A 155 19.90 2.69 8.52
C LEU A 155 20.61 2.65 9.88
N SER A 156 20.38 1.63 10.72
CA SER A 156 20.90 1.54 12.09
C SER A 156 20.55 2.75 12.97
N GLN A 157 19.40 3.38 12.70
CA GLN A 157 18.87 4.52 13.44
C GLN A 157 17.96 4.05 14.58
N TRP A 158 18.57 3.44 15.60
CA TRP A 158 17.84 2.68 16.63
C TRP A 158 16.93 3.55 17.53
N GLU A 159 17.29 4.81 17.77
CA GLU A 159 16.44 5.74 18.55
C GLU A 159 15.14 6.05 17.79
N GLN A 160 15.23 6.26 16.48
CA GLN A 160 14.09 6.50 15.60
C GLN A 160 13.22 5.25 15.47
N ALA A 161 13.82 4.07 15.32
CA ALA A 161 13.10 2.80 15.30
C ALA A 161 12.30 2.59 16.60
N LEU A 162 12.91 2.83 17.78
CA LEU A 162 12.21 2.77 19.07
C LEU A 162 11.05 3.77 19.15
N LYS A 163 11.27 5.02 18.76
CA LYS A 163 10.23 6.05 18.81
C LYS A 163 9.00 5.66 17.98
N ASN A 164 9.22 5.16 16.76
CA ASN A 164 8.12 4.73 15.89
C ASN A 164 7.46 3.43 16.39
N LEU A 165 8.22 2.53 17.00
CA LEU A 165 7.68 1.32 17.64
C LEU A 165 6.83 1.64 18.87
N GLU A 166 7.23 2.62 19.69
CA GLU A 166 6.43 3.12 20.80
C GLU A 166 5.13 3.77 20.33
N GLU A 167 5.17 4.49 19.21
CA GLU A 167 3.96 5.05 18.59
C GLU A 167 3.05 3.94 18.03
N LEU A 168 3.62 2.97 17.29
CA LEU A 168 2.92 1.81 16.78
C LEU A 168 2.23 1.04 17.89
N SER A 169 2.92 0.80 19.01
CA SER A 169 2.38 0.05 20.14
C SER A 169 1.24 0.73 20.88
N LYS A 170 0.96 2.01 20.61
CA LYS A 170 -0.23 2.72 21.14
C LYS A 170 -1.46 2.52 20.26
N VAL A 171 -1.26 2.30 18.96
CA VAL A 171 -2.34 2.14 17.97
C VAL A 171 -2.58 0.67 17.61
N ASP A 172 -1.55 -0.18 17.74
CA ASP A 172 -1.59 -1.62 17.57
C ASP A 172 -0.88 -2.31 18.74
N ASN A 173 -1.62 -2.56 19.82
CA ASN A 173 -1.12 -3.21 21.03
C ASN A 173 -0.65 -4.67 20.79
N GLY A 174 -1.05 -5.29 19.67
CA GLY A 174 -0.75 -6.69 19.34
C GLY A 174 0.45 -6.87 18.42
N ASN A 175 1.15 -5.80 18.05
CA ASN A 175 2.23 -5.86 17.08
C ASN A 175 3.37 -6.78 17.55
N ASN A 176 3.88 -7.63 16.64
CA ASN A 176 5.02 -8.51 16.94
C ASN A 176 6.36 -7.78 16.96
N LEU A 177 6.42 -6.55 16.43
CA LEU A 177 7.65 -5.75 16.34
C LEU A 177 8.16 -5.32 17.73
N ILE A 178 7.29 -5.30 18.75
CA ILE A 178 7.67 -5.01 20.13
C ILE A 178 8.78 -5.93 20.65
N ASN A 179 8.90 -7.15 20.11
CA ASN A 179 9.95 -8.11 20.44
C ASN A 179 11.37 -7.60 20.05
N SER A 180 11.46 -6.69 19.08
CA SER A 180 12.71 -6.04 18.67
C SER A 180 13.17 -4.94 19.64
N THR A 181 12.33 -4.50 20.58
CA THR A 181 12.66 -3.43 21.56
C THR A 181 13.96 -3.72 22.32
N SER A 182 14.12 -4.95 22.81
CA SER A 182 15.36 -5.33 23.49
C SER A 182 16.58 -5.29 22.57
N HIS A 183 16.42 -5.60 21.28
CA HIS A 183 17.51 -5.52 20.32
C HIS A 183 17.96 -4.07 20.15
N TYR A 184 17.03 -3.14 19.94
CA TYR A 184 17.34 -1.72 19.78
C TYR A 184 18.06 -1.13 21.00
N TYR A 185 17.60 -1.47 22.21
CA TYR A 185 18.29 -1.04 23.43
C TYR A 185 19.70 -1.62 23.57
N CYS A 186 19.94 -2.85 23.10
CA CYS A 186 21.30 -3.42 23.09
C CYS A 186 22.21 -2.67 22.10
N GLN A 187 21.69 -2.30 20.93
CA GLN A 187 22.46 -1.52 19.95
C GLN A 187 22.81 -0.13 20.51
N LEU A 188 21.84 0.57 21.08
CA LEU A 188 22.08 1.88 21.70
C LEU A 188 23.04 1.83 22.90
N SER A 189 23.01 0.72 23.64
CA SER A 189 24.00 0.47 24.69
C SER A 189 25.40 0.34 24.09
N GLN A 190 25.55 -0.41 23.01
CA GLN A 190 26.84 -0.57 22.32
C GLN A 190 27.35 0.76 21.77
N ASP A 191 26.51 1.51 21.05
CA ASP A 191 26.86 2.84 20.53
C ASP A 191 27.31 3.78 21.67
N SER A 192 26.67 3.68 22.84
CA SER A 192 27.04 4.46 24.02
C SER A 192 28.38 4.02 24.63
N ILE A 193 28.69 2.73 24.62
CA ILE A 193 29.99 2.19 25.05
C ILE A 193 31.09 2.70 24.10
N ASP A 194 30.86 2.62 22.80
CA ASP A 194 31.83 3.04 21.77
C ASP A 194 32.12 4.54 21.87
N ASN A 195 31.14 5.33 22.31
CA ASN A 195 31.28 6.76 22.59
C ASN A 195 31.74 7.10 24.04
N ASN A 196 32.22 6.11 24.81
CA ASN A 196 32.67 6.25 26.21
C ASN A 196 31.61 6.81 27.19
N ASN A 197 30.32 6.73 26.85
CA ASN A 197 29.22 7.15 27.71
C ASN A 197 28.62 5.97 28.49
N LEU A 198 29.36 5.49 29.48
CA LEU A 198 29.01 4.29 30.26
C LEU A 198 27.69 4.44 31.04
N ASN A 199 27.35 5.65 31.47
CA ASN A 199 26.08 5.92 32.16
C ASN A 199 24.88 5.71 31.22
N LYS A 200 24.96 6.23 29.98
CA LYS A 200 23.90 6.05 28.97
C LYS A 200 23.81 4.58 28.57
N ALA A 201 24.95 3.89 28.41
CA ALA A 201 25.01 2.47 28.13
C ALA A 201 24.30 1.62 29.21
N ALA A 202 24.63 1.83 30.48
CA ALA A 202 24.01 1.10 31.60
C ALA A 202 22.49 1.32 31.66
N ALA A 203 22.02 2.55 31.38
CA ALA A 203 20.60 2.85 31.32
C ALA A 203 19.88 2.08 30.20
N TYR A 204 20.47 2.02 28.99
CA TYR A 204 19.90 1.25 27.89
C TYR A 204 19.91 -0.25 28.16
N LEU A 205 20.99 -0.79 28.74
CA LEU A 205 21.07 -2.19 29.10
C LEU A 205 20.00 -2.59 30.12
N ARG A 206 19.69 -1.71 31.09
CA ARG A 206 18.58 -1.92 32.03
C ARG A 206 17.23 -1.99 31.30
N LYS A 207 16.96 -1.05 30.40
CA LYS A 207 15.73 -1.05 29.58
C LYS A 207 15.62 -2.29 28.71
N ALA A 208 16.73 -2.78 28.15
CA ALA A 208 16.74 -4.02 27.37
C ALA A 208 16.26 -5.21 28.24
N ARG A 209 16.79 -5.35 29.45
CA ARG A 209 16.45 -6.45 30.38
C ARG A 209 14.98 -6.43 30.81
N GLU A 210 14.42 -5.24 31.03
CA GLU A 210 12.99 -5.09 31.37
C GLU A 210 12.08 -5.59 30.25
N ASN A 211 12.49 -5.42 28.98
CA ASN A 211 11.69 -5.80 27.82
C ASN A 211 11.89 -7.25 27.37
N ASN A 212 13.09 -7.84 27.56
CA ASN A 212 13.33 -9.26 27.27
C ASN A 212 14.48 -9.83 28.12
N PRO A 213 14.24 -10.34 29.33
CA PRO A 213 15.29 -10.72 30.26
C PRO A 213 16.10 -11.97 29.87
N LYS A 214 15.73 -12.68 28.79
CA LYS A 214 16.36 -13.95 28.35
C LYS A 214 17.19 -13.83 27.06
N SER A 215 17.42 -12.61 26.57
CA SER A 215 18.19 -12.42 25.33
C SER A 215 19.68 -12.74 25.53
N ILE A 216 20.21 -13.71 24.77
CA ILE A 216 21.64 -14.13 24.79
C ILE A 216 22.57 -12.92 24.59
N ARG A 217 22.17 -11.96 23.75
CA ARG A 217 22.93 -10.75 23.47
C ARG A 217 23.09 -9.83 24.69
N GLN A 218 22.11 -9.82 25.59
CA GLN A 218 22.22 -9.04 26.83
C GLN A 218 23.26 -9.64 27.78
N MET A 219 23.38 -10.97 27.83
CA MET A 219 24.34 -11.64 28.69
C MET A 219 25.77 -11.27 28.27
N TYR A 220 26.03 -11.23 26.96
CA TYR A 220 27.33 -10.84 26.39
C TYR A 220 27.70 -9.37 26.66
N LEU A 221 26.75 -8.43 26.57
CA LEU A 221 27.02 -7.00 26.81
C LEU A 221 27.19 -6.64 28.29
N SER A 222 26.90 -7.57 29.20
CA SER A 222 26.93 -7.34 30.64
C SER A 222 28.12 -7.95 31.38
N SER A 223 28.95 -8.72 30.68
CA SER A 223 30.21 -9.29 31.16
C SER A 223 31.38 -8.35 30.91
#